data_AF-A0A258ANZ9-F1
#
_entry.id   AF-A0A258ANZ9-F1
#
_cell.length_a   1.000
_cell.length_b   1.000
_cell.length_c   1.000
_cell.angle_alpha   90.00
_cell.angle_beta   90.00
_cell.angle_gamma   90.00
#
_symmetry.space_group_name_H-M   'P 1'
#
loop_
_entity.id
_entity.type
_entity.pdbx_description
1 polymer ?
#
loop_
_entity_poly.entity_id
_entity_poly.type
_entity_poly.pdbx_seq_one_letter_code
_entity_poly.pdbx_strand_id
1 'polypeptide(L)' 'MMNEPQFIAWNEIAIIHEISIERFGGLQGMRDEHLIHSALGAAMNDFHYAAADLAGIAAAYAFHIAQA' A
#
# COMPACT_ATOMS: atom_id res chain seq x y z
N MET A 1 -20.49 -10.46 -9.05
CA MET A 1 -19.12 -10.12 -9.48
C MET A 1 -18.63 -9.04 -8.55
N MET A 2 -17.37 -9.09 -8.13
CA MET A 2 -16.79 -8.03 -7.31
C MET A 2 -16.51 -6.83 -8.22
N ASN A 3 -16.98 -5.65 -7.85
CA ASN A 3 -16.59 -4.43 -8.56
C ASN A 3 -15.09 -4.20 -8.33
N GLU A 4 -14.43 -3.65 -9.35
CA GLU A 4 -13.02 -3.28 -9.23
C GLU A 4 -12.83 -2.31 -8.05
N PRO A 5 -11.95 -2.64 -7.09
CA PRO A 5 -11.72 -1.81 -5.94
C PRO A 5 -10.92 -0.57 -6.32
N GLN A 6 -11.09 0.50 -5.55
CA GLN A 6 -10.22 1.64 -5.66
C GLN A 6 -8.87 1.30 -5.03
N PHE A 7 -7.83 1.22 -5.86
CA PHE A 7 -6.46 1.03 -5.40
C PHE A 7 -5.87 2.33 -4.86
N ILE A 8 -5.03 2.20 -3.83
CA ILE A 8 -4.30 3.31 -3.24
C ILE A 8 -3.13 3.67 -4.16
N ALA A 9 -3.03 4.93 -4.52
CA ALA A 9 -1.93 5.47 -5.31
C ALA A 9 -0.72 5.83 -4.45
N TRP A 10 0.47 5.90 -5.06
CA TRP A 10 1.71 6.20 -4.35
C TRP A 10 1.67 7.53 -3.60
N ASN A 11 1.11 8.58 -4.21
CA ASN A 11 0.98 9.89 -3.59
C ASN A 11 0.07 9.86 -2.35
N GLU A 12 -0.96 9.01 -2.35
CA GLU A 12 -1.82 8.83 -1.18
C GLU A 12 -1.05 8.15 -0.02
N ILE A 13 -0.19 7.17 -0.31
CA ILE A 13 0.70 6.58 0.69
C ILE A 13 1.67 7.63 1.24
N ALA A 14 2.29 8.43 0.38
CA ALA A 14 3.22 9.48 0.79
C ALA A 14 2.55 10.49 1.73
N ILE A 15 1.33 10.93 1.39
CA ILE A 15 0.54 11.84 2.24
C ILE A 15 0.19 11.17 3.59
N ILE A 16 -0.26 9.91 3.59
CA ILE A 16 -0.59 9.19 4.82
C ILE A 16 0.66 9.03 5.71
N HIS A 17 1.82 8.78 5.12
CA HIS A 17 3.09 8.67 5.83
C HIS A 17 3.51 10.00 6.46
N GLU A 18 3.43 11.10 5.72
CA GLU A 18 3.68 12.45 6.25
C GLU A 18 2.76 12.78 7.44
N ILE A 19 1.45 12.54 7.30
CA ILE A 19 0.47 12.73 8.38
C ILE A 19 0.81 11.87 9.60
N SER A 20 1.26 10.62 9.39
CA SER A 20 1.66 9.72 10.47
C SER A 20 2.86 10.26 11.23
N ILE A 21 3.89 10.74 10.53
CA ILE A 21 5.07 11.33 11.16
C ILE A 21 4.72 12.62 11.91
N GLU A 22 3.88 13.49 11.34
CA GLU A 22 3.41 14.70 12.02
C GLU A 22 2.69 14.40 13.33
N ARG A 23 1.90 13.32 13.35
CA ARG A 23 1.06 12.97 14.50
C ARG A 23 1.77 12.16 15.58
N PHE A 24 2.67 11.27 15.17
CA PHE A 24 3.27 10.26 16.06
C PHE A 24 4.79 10.38 16.17
N GLY A 25 5.42 11.27 15.40
CA GLY A 25 6.87 11.39 15.30
C GLY A 25 7.47 10.33 14.37
N GLY A 26 8.73 10.55 13.96
CA GLY A 26 9.44 9.67 13.04
C GLY A 26 10.46 10.42 12.19
N LEU A 27 11.18 9.68 11.34
CA LEU A 27 12.07 10.26 10.34
C LEU A 27 11.30 10.55 9.06
N GLN A 28 11.54 11.72 8.48
CA GLN A 28 10.99 12.14 7.19
C GLN A 28 11.64 11.40 6.03
N GLY A 29 10.90 11.31 4.93
CA GLY A 29 11.34 10.66 3.69
C GLY A 29 11.04 9.17 3.62
N MET A 30 11.44 8.56 2.51
CA MET A 30 11.22 7.16 2.20
C MET A 30 12.58 6.45 2.11
N ARG A 31 12.67 5.25 2.69
CA ARG A 31 13.89 4.43 2.65
C ARG A 31 14.19 3.94 1.23
N ASP A 32 13.19 3.37 0.58
CA ASP A 32 13.25 2.93 -0.80
C ASP A 32 11.86 3.05 -1.45
N GLU A 33 11.74 3.97 -2.40
CA GLU A 33 10.50 4.22 -3.13
C GLU A 33 10.09 3.02 -4.00
N HIS A 34 11.05 2.25 -4.52
CA HIS A 34 10.77 1.10 -5.38
C HIS A 34 10.09 -0.03 -4.60
N LEU A 35 10.44 -0.22 -3.33
CA LEU A 35 9.79 -1.21 -2.47
C LEU A 35 8.31 -0.88 -2.23
N ILE A 36 7.97 0.41 -2.14
CA ILE A 36 6.58 0.85 -2.04
C ILE A 36 5.82 0.61 -3.34
N HIS A 37 6.40 0.94 -4.49
CA HIS A 37 5.78 0.64 -5.78
C HIS A 37 5.57 -0.86 -5.99
N SER A 38 6.51 -1.69 -5.54
CA SER A 38 6.38 -3.14 -5.53
C SER A 38 5.22 -3.60 -4.64
N ALA A 39 5.08 -3.03 -3.43
CA ALA A 39 3.97 -3.32 -2.52
C ALA A 39 2.60 -2.96 -3.12
N LEU A 40 2.51 -1.81 -3.79
CA LEU A 40 1.30 -1.40 -4.52
C LEU A 40 0.95 -2.40 -5.63
N GLY A 41 1.94 -2.82 -6.41
CA GLY A 41 1.76 -3.80 -7.48
C GLY A 41 1.34 -5.18 -6.96
N ALA A 42 1.83 -5.61 -5.80
CA ALA A 42 1.44 -6.86 -5.18
C ALA A 42 -0.06 -6.88 -4.83
N ALA A 43 -0.58 -5.81 -4.23
CA ALA A 43 -2.02 -5.71 -3.92
C ALA A 43 -2.91 -5.72 -5.19
N MET A 44 -2.46 -5.08 -6.27
CA MET A 44 -3.15 -5.14 -7.57
C MET A 44 -3.10 -6.55 -8.17
N ASN A 45 -1.96 -7.24 -8.06
CA ASN A 45 -1.81 -8.61 -8.54
C ASN A 45 -2.72 -9.58 -7.80
N ASP A 46 -2.90 -9.42 -6.48
CA ASP A 46 -3.79 -10.26 -5.69
C ASP A 46 -5.25 -10.13 -6.13
N PHE A 47 -5.70 -8.92 -6.49
CA PHE A 47 -7.03 -8.73 -7.07
C PHE A 47 -7.16 -9.41 -8.44
N HIS A 48 -6.21 -9.16 -9.35
CA HIS A 48 -6.32 -9.60 -10.74
C HIS A 48 -6.04 -11.09 -10.96
N TYR A 49 -5.13 -11.69 -10.18
CA TYR A 49 -4.62 -13.03 -10.43
C TYR A 49 -4.95 -14.03 -9.31
N ALA A 50 -5.13 -13.58 -8.07
CA ALA A 50 -5.46 -14.44 -6.94
C ALA A 50 -6.95 -14.40 -6.56
N ALA A 51 -7.76 -13.58 -7.24
CA ALA A 51 -9.17 -13.33 -6.92
C ALA A 51 -9.38 -12.97 -5.43
N ALA A 52 -8.42 -12.23 -4.86
CA ALA A 52 -8.50 -11.78 -3.48
C ALA A 52 -9.70 -10.85 -3.27
N ASP A 53 -10.36 -11.00 -2.12
CA ASP A 53 -11.38 -10.06 -1.67
C ASP A 53 -10.73 -8.78 -1.10
N LEU A 54 -11.54 -7.82 -0.66
CA LEU A 54 -11.04 -6.56 -0.10
C LEU A 54 -10.12 -6.78 1.10
N ALA A 55 -10.39 -7.81 1.91
CA ALA A 55 -9.57 -8.12 3.07
C ALA A 55 -8.21 -8.67 2.64
N GLY A 56 -8.16 -9.53 1.61
CA GLY A 56 -6.92 -10.01 1.01
C GLY A 56 -6.08 -8.88 0.42
N ILE A 57 -6.70 -7.97 -0.33
CA ILE A 57 -6.01 -6.80 -0.91
C ILE A 57 -5.45 -5.88 0.19
N ALA A 58 -6.23 -5.63 1.26
CA ALA A 58 -5.78 -4.82 2.39
C ALA A 58 -4.62 -5.50 3.14
N ALA A 59 -4.66 -6.82 3.31
CA ALA A 59 -3.57 -7.58 3.90
C ALA A 59 -2.29 -7.52 3.06
N ALA A 60 -2.42 -7.61 1.73
CA ALA A 60 -1.29 -7.47 0.80
C ALA A 60 -0.61 -6.10 0.93
N TYR A 61 -1.40 -5.02 0.96
CA TYR A 61 -0.88 -3.67 1.22
C TYR A 61 -0.13 -3.61 2.56
N ALA A 62 -0.77 -4.02 3.64
CA ALA A 62 -0.18 -3.93 4.98
C ALA A 62 1.12 -4.74 5.10
N PHE A 63 1.14 -5.96 4.58
CA PHE A 63 2.29 -6.86 4.65
C PHE A 63 3.49 -6.36 3.85
N HIS A 64 3.28 -5.95 2.60
CA HIS A 64 4.36 -5.54 1.73
C HIS A 64 4.90 -4.14 2.08
N ILE A 65 4.04 -3.22 2.52
CA ILE A 65 4.48 -1.91 3.03
C ILE A 65 5.30 -2.08 4.32
N ALA A 66 4.90 -2.99 5.22
CA ALA A 66 5.64 -3.23 6.47
C ALA A 66 7.03 -3.87 6.24
N GLN A 67 7.26 -4.48 5.08
CA GLN A 67 8.56 -5.05 4.70
C GLN A 67 9.42 -4.12 3.82
N ALA A 68 8.82 -3.04 3.29
CA ALA A 68 9.50 -2.05 2.46
C ALA A 68 10.52 -1.21 3.25
#